data_AF-W3A2K7-F1
#
_entry.id   AF-W3A2K7-F1
#
_cell.length_a   1.000
_cell.length_b   1.000
_cell.length_c   1.000
_cell.angle_alpha   90.00
_cell.angle_beta   90.00
_cell.angle_gamma   90.00
#
_symmetry.space_group_name_H-M   'P 1'
#
loop_
_entity.id
_entity.type
_entity.pdbx_description
1 polymer ?
#
loop_
_entity_poly.entity_id
_entity_poly.type
_entity_poly.pdbx_seq_one_letter_code
_entity_poly.pdbx_strand_id
1 'polypeptide(L)'
;NDSDDDEFRKTLGLPRPAFWELLDIIELDITRKRTNWCVPLSPAIRLCVYLDYAGHGCSLRQLSAQFDIGRSTASGFIKTLSESIVSRMEN
;
A
#
# COMPACT_ATOMS: atom_id res chain seq x y z
N ASN A 1 -9.07 -13.71 -18.78
CA ASN A 1 -8.61 -13.86 -17.39
C ASN A 1 -9.51 -13.04 -16.46
N ASP A 2 -10.82 -13.08 -16.68
CA ASP A 2 -11.79 -12.15 -16.07
C ASP A 2 -11.86 -12.30 -14.54
N SER A 3 -11.74 -13.55 -14.04
CA SER A 3 -11.80 -13.85 -12.60
C SER A 3 -10.66 -13.27 -11.77
N ASP A 4 -9.46 -13.09 -12.34
CA ASP A 4 -8.29 -12.57 -11.63
C ASP A 4 -8.37 -11.04 -11.41
N ASP A 5 -8.97 -10.32 -12.36
CA ASP A 5 -9.25 -8.89 -12.21
C ASP A 5 -10.42 -8.65 -11.25
N ASP A 6 -11.43 -9.52 -11.28
CA ASP A 6 -12.54 -9.50 -10.31
C ASP A 6 -12.07 -9.72 -8.87
N GLU A 7 -11.19 -10.70 -8.65
CA GLU A 7 -10.60 -10.98 -7.34
C GLU A 7 -9.71 -9.82 -6.86
N PHE A 8 -8.90 -9.26 -7.76
CA PHE A 8 -8.07 -8.08 -7.46
C PHE A 8 -8.93 -6.90 -7.02
N ARG A 9 -10.01 -6.61 -7.77
CA ARG A 9 -10.92 -5.52 -7.46
C ARG A 9 -11.66 -5.74 -6.16
N LYS A 10 -12.09 -6.97 -5.86
CA LYS A 10 -12.74 -7.31 -4.58
C LYS A 10 -11.77 -7.14 -3.41
N THR A 11 -10.51 -7.52 -3.60
CA THR A 11 -9.49 -7.48 -2.55
C THR A 11 -8.95 -6.08 -2.30
N LEU A 12 -8.83 -5.23 -3.31
CA LEU A 12 -8.18 -3.91 -3.17
C LEU A 12 -9.15 -2.73 -3.35
N GLY A 13 -10.40 -3.01 -3.70
CA GLY A 13 -11.45 -1.99 -3.89
C GLY A 13 -11.32 -1.17 -5.17
N LEU A 14 -10.36 -1.49 -6.05
CA LEU A 14 -10.11 -0.73 -7.28
C LEU A 14 -9.62 -1.61 -8.45
N PRO A 15 -9.85 -1.18 -9.71
CA PRO A 15 -9.38 -1.90 -10.89
C PRO A 15 -7.85 -1.98 -10.94
N ARG A 16 -7.30 -3.07 -11.48
CA ARG A 16 -5.85 -3.26 -11.61
C ARG A 16 -5.12 -2.11 -12.33
N PRO A 17 -5.64 -1.51 -13.41
CA PRO A 17 -4.98 -0.35 -14.03
C PRO A 17 -4.85 0.84 -13.06
N ALA A 18 -5.90 1.14 -12.31
CA ALA A 18 -5.90 2.24 -11.35
C ALA A 18 -4.91 2.01 -10.20
N PHE A 19 -4.65 0.75 -9.84
CA PHE A 19 -3.62 0.41 -8.85
C PHE A 19 -2.24 0.83 -9.34
N TRP A 20 -1.90 0.49 -10.58
CA TRP A 20 -0.60 0.81 -11.16
C TRP A 20 -0.44 2.31 -11.41
N GLU A 21 -1.49 3.00 -11.84
CA GLU A 21 -1.48 4.46 -11.98
C GLU A 21 -1.28 5.15 -10.63
N LEU A 22 -2.00 4.71 -9.59
CA LEU A 22 -1.82 5.24 -8.24
C LEU A 22 -0.41 4.97 -7.72
N LEU A 23 0.12 3.77 -7.99
CA LEU A 23 1.47 3.40 -7.60
C LEU A 23 2.50 4.31 -8.26
N ASP A 24 2.42 4.54 -9.56
CA ASP A 24 3.36 5.38 -10.32
C ASP A 24 3.38 6.82 -9.79
N ILE A 25 2.21 7.36 -9.43
CA ILE A 25 2.07 8.70 -8.84
C ILE A 25 2.85 8.81 -7.52
N ILE A 26 2.74 7.82 -6.63
CA ILE A 26 3.26 7.89 -5.27
C ILE A 26 4.63 7.19 -5.09
N GLU A 27 5.11 6.43 -6.09
CA GLU A 27 6.26 5.53 -5.98
C GLU A 27 7.52 6.27 -5.51
N LEU A 28 7.74 7.48 -6.01
CA LEU A 28 8.89 8.31 -5.63
C LEU A 28 8.89 8.68 -4.14
N ASP A 29 7.71 8.87 -3.55
CA ASP A 29 7.55 9.30 -2.15
C ASP A 29 7.65 8.11 -1.18
N ILE A 30 7.28 6.91 -1.65
CA ILE A 30 7.23 5.69 -0.82
C ILE A 30 8.45 4.78 -1.00
N THR A 31 9.29 5.02 -2.00
CA THR A 31 10.51 4.23 -2.21
C THR A 31 11.51 4.49 -1.08
N ARG A 32 11.76 3.48 -0.23
CA ARG A 32 12.84 3.55 0.76
C ARG A 32 14.13 3.00 0.18
N LYS A 33 15.24 3.70 0.45
CA LYS A 33 16.58 3.22 0.15
C LYS A 33 16.85 1.92 0.91
N ARG A 34 17.44 0.94 0.22
CA ARG A 34 17.90 -0.31 0.80
C ARG A 34 18.96 0.01 1.87
N THR A 35 18.83 -0.60 3.04
CA THR A 35 19.89 -0.58 4.07
C THR A 35 20.53 -1.96 4.13
N ASN A 36 21.77 -2.06 4.61
CA ASN A 36 22.47 -3.33 4.76
C ASN A 36 21.78 -4.32 5.73
N TRP A 37 20.76 -3.85 6.46
CA TRP A 37 20.12 -4.57 7.55
C TRP A 37 18.71 -5.10 7.21
N CYS A 38 18.10 -4.62 6.12
CA CYS A 38 16.73 -4.98 5.77
C CYS A 38 16.47 -4.75 4.29
N VAL A 39 15.83 -5.72 3.63
CA VAL A 39 15.24 -5.50 2.30
C VAL A 39 13.91 -4.77 2.54
N PRO A 40 13.79 -3.50 2.13
CA PRO A 40 12.54 -2.78 2.29
C PRO A 40 11.44 -3.44 1.48
N LEU A 41 10.23 -3.51 2.03
CA LEU A 41 9.03 -3.88 1.25
C LEU A 41 8.91 -3.01 0.02
N SER A 42 8.50 -3.62 -1.10
CA SER A 42 8.32 -2.90 -2.36
C SER A 42 7.22 -1.83 -2.23
N PRO A 43 7.30 -0.76 -3.02
CA PRO A 43 6.25 0.26 -3.13
C PRO A 43 4.85 -0.36 -3.30
N ALA A 44 4.71 -1.34 -4.19
CA ALA A 44 3.44 -2.03 -4.45
C ALA A 44 2.86 -2.70 -3.19
N ILE A 45 3.66 -3.42 -2.40
CA ILE A 45 3.17 -4.09 -1.18
C ILE A 45 2.73 -3.06 -0.14
N ARG A 46 3.44 -1.93 -0.03
CA ARG A 46 3.04 -0.86 0.89
C ARG A 46 1.71 -0.24 0.49
N LEU A 47 1.50 -0.06 -0.81
CA LEU A 47 0.21 0.39 -1.33
C LEU A 47 -0.90 -0.63 -1.00
N CYS A 48 -0.66 -1.93 -1.13
CA CYS A 48 -1.63 -2.96 -0.70
C CYS A 48 -1.97 -2.84 0.80
N VAL A 49 -0.97 -2.66 1.68
CA VAL A 49 -1.20 -2.45 3.13
C VAL A 49 -2.11 -1.26 3.38
N TYR A 50 -1.90 -0.16 2.67
CA TYR A 50 -2.74 1.03 2.78
C TYR A 50 -4.16 0.81 2.26
N LEU A 51 -4.32 0.14 1.11
CA LEU A 51 -5.64 -0.15 0.54
C LEU A 51 -6.44 -1.13 1.41
N ASP A 52 -5.80 -2.11 2.03
CA ASP A 52 -6.47 -2.98 3.01
C ASP A 52 -6.88 -2.23 4.27
N TYR A 53 -6.08 -1.26 4.71
CA TYR A 53 -6.44 -0.40 5.82
C TYR A 53 -7.64 0.50 5.45
N ALA A 54 -7.54 1.23 4.35
CA ALA A 54 -8.50 2.24 3.94
C ALA A 54 -9.81 1.65 3.40
N GLY A 55 -9.72 0.55 2.64
CA GLY A 55 -10.86 -0.11 2.02
C GLY A 55 -11.62 -1.06 2.95
N HIS A 56 -10.92 -1.80 3.80
CA HIS A 56 -11.53 -2.83 4.65
C HIS A 56 -11.60 -2.46 6.14
N GLY A 57 -11.01 -1.32 6.55
CA GLY A 57 -10.96 -0.93 7.97
C GLY A 57 -10.11 -1.89 8.81
N CYS A 58 -9.10 -2.53 8.22
CA CYS A 58 -8.26 -3.51 8.90
C CYS A 58 -7.53 -2.88 10.10
N SER A 59 -7.47 -3.59 11.23
CA SER A 59 -6.63 -3.18 12.35
C SER A 59 -5.14 -3.38 12.04
N LEU A 60 -4.26 -2.61 12.70
CA LEU A 60 -2.80 -2.80 12.60
C LEU A 60 -2.34 -4.22 12.95
N ARG A 61 -3.11 -4.93 13.81
CA ARG A 61 -2.84 -6.32 14.15
C ARG A 61 -3.13 -7.27 12.97
N GLN A 62 -4.22 -7.04 12.25
CA GLN A 62 -4.55 -7.81 11.06
C GLN A 62 -3.54 -7.58 9.94
N LEU A 63 -3.16 -6.33 9.70
CA LEU A 63 -2.13 -5.99 8.70
C LEU A 63 -0.76 -6.60 9.06
N SER A 64 -0.40 -6.56 10.34
CA SER A 64 0.82 -7.19 10.84
C SER A 64 0.88 -8.69 10.55
N ALA A 65 -0.24 -9.40 10.74
CA ALA A 65 -0.33 -10.82 10.46
C ALA A 65 -0.38 -11.15 8.96
N GLN A 66 -1.10 -10.35 8.16
CA GLN A 66 -1.28 -10.60 6.72
C GLN A 66 -0.02 -10.32 5.90
N PHE A 67 0.73 -9.28 6.26
CA PHE A 67 1.90 -8.82 5.50
C PHE A 67 3.24 -9.17 6.15
N ASP A 68 3.23 -9.92 7.26
CA ASP A 68 4.41 -10.28 8.06
C ASP A 68 5.28 -9.06 8.41
N ILE A 69 4.62 -8.00 8.91
CA ILE A 69 5.28 -6.75 9.30
C ILE A 69 4.97 -6.37 10.74
N GLY A 70 5.88 -5.59 11.36
CA GLY A 70 5.60 -4.99 12.66
C GLY A 70 4.46 -3.98 12.60
N ARG A 71 3.66 -3.88 13.66
CA ARG A 71 2.57 -2.89 13.78
C ARG A 71 3.03 -1.44 13.60
N SER A 72 4.23 -1.12 14.07
CA SER A 72 4.87 0.20 13.85
C SER A 72 5.22 0.45 12.39
N THR A 73 5.60 -0.61 11.67
CA THR A 73 5.90 -0.55 10.23
C THR A 73 4.61 -0.32 9.44
N ALA A 74 3.55 -1.08 9.74
CA ALA A 74 2.22 -0.88 9.14
C ALA A 74 1.70 0.56 9.36
N SER A 75 1.74 1.04 10.61
CA SER A 75 1.33 2.41 10.96
C SER A 75 2.17 3.46 10.20
N GLY A 76 3.48 3.26 10.11
CA GLY A 76 4.36 4.13 9.34
C GLY A 76 4.00 4.19 7.86
N PHE A 77 3.67 3.06 7.24
CA PHE A 77 3.24 3.03 5.84
C PHE A 77 1.91 3.76 5.65
N ILE A 78 0.91 3.49 6.50
CA ILE A 78 -0.40 4.15 6.42
C ILE A 78 -0.23 5.66 6.48
N LYS A 79 0.57 6.15 7.44
CA LYS A 79 0.84 7.58 7.58
C LYS A 79 1.50 8.17 6.33
N THR A 80 2.63 7.61 5.89
CA THR A 80 3.38 8.14 4.74
C THR A 80 2.55 8.11 3.44
N LEU A 81 1.80 7.04 3.21
CA LEU A 81 0.93 6.93 2.03
C LEU A 81 -0.21 7.93 2.07
N SER A 82 -0.83 8.13 3.24
CA SER A 82 -1.89 9.15 3.38
C SER A 82 -1.35 10.56 3.09
N GLU A 83 -0.18 10.91 3.63
CA GLU A 83 0.47 12.20 3.40
C GLU A 83 0.84 12.41 1.92
N SER A 84 1.41 11.38 1.27
CA SER A 84 1.77 11.44 -0.16
C SER A 84 0.53 11.62 -1.04
N ILE A 85 -0.54 10.85 -0.79
CA ILE A 85 -1.79 10.98 -1.56
C ILE A 85 -2.36 12.40 -1.44
N VAL A 86 -2.48 12.93 -0.22
CA VAL A 86 -3.00 14.30 0.00
C VAL A 86 -2.11 15.33 -0.69
N SER A 87 -0.78 15.21 -0.58
CA SER A 87 0.15 16.13 -1.23
C SER A 87 0.02 16.16 -2.76
N ARG A 88 -0.43 15.07 -3.39
CA ARG A 88 -0.67 15.01 -4.84
C ARG A 88 -2.04 15.52 -5.25
N MET A 89 -2.98 15.66 -4.31
CA MET A 89 -4.29 16.27 -4.56
C MET A 89 -4.26 17.80 -4.45
N GLU A 90 -3.31 18.35 -3.67
CA GLU A 90 -3.15 19.80 -3.48
C GLU A 90 -2.30 20.48 -4.57
N ASN A 91 -1.73 19.72 -5.49
CA ASN A 91 -0.98 20.19 -6.67
C ASN A 91 -1.73 19.91 -7.96
#